data_AF-A0A6J4LRS2-F1
#
_entry.id   AF-A0A6J4LRS2-F1
#
_cell.length_a   1.000
_cell.length_b   1.000
_cell.length_c   1.000
_cell.angle_alpha   90.00
_cell.angle_beta   90.00
_cell.angle_gamma   90.00
#
_symmetry.space_group_name_H-M   'P 1'
#
loop_
_entity.id
_entity.type
_entity.pdbx_description
1 polymer ?
#
loop_
_entity_poly.entity_id
_entity_poly.type
_entity_poly.pdbx_seq_one_letter_code
_entity_poly.pdbx_strand_id
1 'polypeptide(L)'
;MNNLNNLILIAMILALLIPMYEVWKDHDIWQTMLAFASISTKAAIIALVISVWRDDWMIGVVAAIILSVGNAGLMLLAQIIKRITEA
;
A
#
# COMPACT_ATOMS: atom_id res chain seq x y z
N MET A 1 1.41 24.90 -3.51
CA MET A 1 2.00 23.60 -3.85
C MET A 1 2.82 23.79 -5.11
N ASN A 2 4.15 23.61 -5.07
CA ASN A 2 5.00 23.89 -6.23
C ASN A 2 4.78 22.83 -7.32
N ASN A 3 4.98 23.22 -8.59
CA ASN A 3 4.84 22.33 -9.76
C ASN A 3 5.66 21.02 -9.60
N LEU A 4 6.81 21.10 -8.91
CA LEU A 4 7.67 19.96 -8.60
C LEU A 4 7.01 18.94 -7.65
N ASN A 5 6.32 19.41 -6.60
CA ASN A 5 5.64 18.53 -5.63
C ASN A 5 4.50 17.74 -6.30
N ASN A 6 3.79 18.38 -7.22
CA ASN A 6 2.75 17.74 -8.02
C ASN A 6 3.34 16.64 -8.93
N LEU A 7 4.50 16.90 -9.54
CA LEU A 7 5.18 15.92 -10.39
C LEU A 7 5.62 14.68 -9.59
N ILE A 8 6.13 14.89 -8.37
CA ILE A 8 6.52 13.81 -7.45
C ILE A 8 5.29 12.96 -7.07
N LEU A 9 4.16 13.59 -6.71
CA LEU A 9 2.93 12.84 -6.40
C LEU A 9 2.43 12.03 -7.58
N ILE A 10 2.43 12.61 -8.78
CA ILE A 10 2.03 11.91 -9.99
C ILE A 10 2.94 10.70 -10.24
N ALA A 11 4.26 10.85 -10.08
CA ALA A 11 5.20 9.74 -10.22
C ALA A 11 4.95 8.62 -9.18
N MET A 12 4.65 8.97 -7.92
CA MET A 12 4.32 7.99 -6.89
C MET A 12 3.00 7.25 -7.16
N ILE A 13 1.99 7.95 -7.68
CA ILE A 13 0.71 7.35 -8.11
C ILE A 13 0.95 6.42 -9.32
N LEU A 14 1.75 6.83 -10.30
CA LEU A 14 2.14 5.98 -11.43
C LEU A 14 2.86 4.71 -10.97
N ALA A 15 3.74 4.81 -9.97
CA ALA A 15 4.43 3.66 -9.38
C ALA A 15 3.49 2.71 -8.60
N LEU A 16 2.25 3.14 -8.32
CA LEU A 16 1.20 2.34 -7.67
C LEU A 16 0.39 1.52 -8.70
N LEU A 17 0.39 1.92 -9.98
CA LEU A 17 -0.20 1.12 -11.06
C LEU A 17 0.57 -0.19 -11.32
N ILE A 18 1.87 -0.24 -11.01
CA ILE A 18 2.69 -1.45 -11.19
C ILE A 18 2.13 -2.65 -10.41
N PRO A 19 1.97 -2.59 -9.07
CA PRO A 19 1.39 -3.71 -8.33
C PRO A 19 -0.09 -3.96 -8.68
N MET A 20 -0.82 -2.94 -9.14
CA MET A 20 -2.22 -3.11 -9.59
C MET A 20 -2.29 -3.96 -10.87
N TYR A 21 -1.31 -3.84 -11.76
CA TYR A 21 -1.17 -4.71 -12.93
C TYR A 21 -0.79 -6.15 -12.54
N GLU A 22 0.09 -6.32 -11.55
CA GLU A 22 0.51 -7.64 -11.06
C GLU A 22 -0.68 -8.46 -10.51
N VAL A 23 -1.58 -7.81 -9.75
CA VAL A 23 -2.82 -8.43 -9.22
C VAL A 23 -3.72 -8.98 -10.33
N TRP A 24 -3.72 -8.39 -11.52
CA TRP A 24 -4.53 -8.85 -12.65
C TRP A 24 -3.90 -10.00 -13.43
N LYS A 25 -2.59 -10.18 -13.34
CA LYS A 25 -1.86 -11.15 -14.16
C LYS A 25 -1.72 -12.50 -13.47
N ASP A 26 -1.64 -12.53 -12.14
CA ASP A 26 -1.32 -13.73 -11.38
C ASP A 26 -2.52 -14.21 -10.54
N HIS A 27 -2.91 -15.48 -10.71
CA HIS A 27 -4.04 -16.09 -9.99
C HIS A 27 -3.62 -16.75 -8.66
N ASP A 28 -2.34 -16.69 -8.30
CA ASP A 28 -1.87 -17.19 -7.01
C ASP A 28 -2.29 -16.23 -5.89
N ILE A 29 -2.99 -16.77 -4.89
CA ILE A 29 -3.49 -16.05 -3.72
C ILE A 29 -2.33 -15.37 -2.97
N TRP A 30 -1.14 -15.98 -2.95
CA TRP A 30 0.04 -15.41 -2.30
C TRP A 30 0.61 -14.22 -3.05
N GLN A 31 0.73 -14.33 -4.38
CA GLN A 31 1.15 -13.22 -5.25
C GLN A 31 0.20 -12.04 -5.11
N THR A 32 -1.10 -12.32 -5.13
CA THR A 32 -2.14 -11.31 -4.94
C THR A 32 -2.03 -10.64 -3.57
N MET A 33 -1.81 -11.40 -2.50
CA MET A 33 -1.64 -10.84 -1.15
C MET A 33 -0.40 -9.95 -1.02
N LEU A 34 0.73 -10.38 -1.60
CA LEU A 34 1.96 -9.58 -1.62
C LEU A 34 1.79 -8.30 -2.42
N ALA A 35 1.07 -8.34 -3.54
CA ALA A 35 0.76 -7.17 -4.33
C ALA A 35 -0.14 -6.19 -3.56
N PHE A 36 -1.15 -6.67 -2.82
CA PHE A 36 -1.95 -5.83 -1.91
C PHE A 36 -1.13 -5.20 -0.79
N ALA A 37 -0.18 -5.93 -0.20
CA ALA A 37 0.72 -5.39 0.82
C ALA A 37 1.62 -4.28 0.26
N SER A 38 2.12 -4.46 -0.97
CA SER A 38 2.88 -3.45 -1.71
C SER A 38 2.04 -2.19 -1.98
N ILE A 39 0.77 -2.35 -2.38
CA ILE A 39 -0.18 -1.24 -2.58
C ILE A 39 -0.40 -0.47 -1.27
N SER A 40 -0.70 -1.18 -0.18
CA SER A 40 -0.93 -0.58 1.14
C SER A 40 0.27 0.26 1.59
N THR A 41 1.47 -0.30 1.44
CA THR A 41 2.72 0.36 1.81
C THR A 41 2.97 1.63 0.99
N LYS A 42 2.82 1.55 -0.34
CA LYS A 42 2.99 2.72 -1.23
C LYS A 42 1.96 3.81 -0.94
N ALA A 43 0.70 3.45 -0.72
CA ALA A 43 -0.36 4.39 -0.40
C ALA A 43 -0.09 5.11 0.93
N ALA A 44 0.36 4.39 1.95
CA ALA A 44 0.68 4.96 3.24
C ALA A 44 1.93 5.87 3.20
N ILE A 45 2.95 5.51 2.42
CA ILE A 45 4.10 6.40 2.19
C ILE A 45 3.66 7.69 1.50
N ILE A 46 2.79 7.62 0.49
CA ILE A 46 2.23 8.82 -0.16
C ILE A 46 1.50 9.69 0.88
N ALA A 47 0.68 9.09 1.74
CA ALA A 47 -0.01 9.81 2.81
C ALA A 47 0.96 10.46 3.82
N LEU A 48 2.06 9.80 4.20
CA LEU A 48 3.12 10.38 5.04
C LEU A 48 3.79 11.58 4.35
N VAL A 49 4.13 11.48 3.06
CA VAL A 49 4.73 12.59 2.31
C VAL A 49 3.76 13.79 2.27
N ILE A 50 2.47 13.53 2.03
CA ILE A 50 1.43 14.58 2.04
C ILE A 50 1.29 15.21 3.44
N SER A 51 1.35 14.41 4.50
CA SER A 51 1.31 14.89 5.89
C SER A 51 2.44 15.89 6.17
N VAL A 52 3.68 15.55 5.79
CA VAL A 52 4.83 16.45 5.96
C VAL A 52 4.69 17.71 5.13
N TRP A 53 4.20 17.64 3.89
CA TRP A 53 4.03 18.81 3.03
C TRP A 53 2.90 19.74 3.44
N ARG A 54 1.85 19.21 4.08
CA ARG A 54 0.70 19.99 4.57
C ARG A 54 0.83 20.39 6.04
N ASP A 55 1.89 19.94 6.72
CA ASP A 55 2.08 20.08 8.18
C ASP A 55 0.87 19.54 8.97
N ASP A 56 0.24 18.48 8.45
CA ASP A 56 -0.97 17.88 9.02
C ASP A 56 -0.63 16.56 9.70
N TRP A 57 -0.56 16.60 11.02
CA TRP A 57 -0.21 15.46 11.87
C TRP A 57 -1.26 14.36 11.86
N MET A 58 -2.55 14.69 11.65
CA MET A 58 -3.62 13.69 11.64
C MET A 58 -3.46 12.73 10.46
N ILE A 59 -3.10 13.25 9.29
CA ILE A 59 -2.83 12.43 8.09
C ILE A 59 -1.62 11.50 8.35
N GLY A 60 -0.60 11.99 9.05
CA GLY A 60 0.59 11.20 9.38
C GLY A 60 0.28 10.01 10.30
N VAL A 61 -0.56 10.22 11.32
CA VAL A 61 -1.01 9.14 12.21
C VAL A 61 -1.82 8.10 11.45
N VAL A 62 -2.77 8.52 10.61
CA VAL A 62 -3.55 7.60 9.77
C VAL A 62 -2.62 6.77 8.88
N ALA A 63 -1.63 7.40 8.26
CA ALA A 63 -0.66 6.70 7.42
C ALA A 63 0.18 5.67 8.20
N ALA A 64 0.61 6.00 9.42
CA ALA A 64 1.34 5.07 10.29
C ALA A 64 0.48 3.85 10.70
N ILE A 65 -0.83 4.06 10.94
CA ILE A 65 -1.78 2.97 11.21
C ILE A 65 -1.91 2.07 9.97
N ILE A 66 -2.04 2.65 8.77
CA ILE A 66 -2.12 1.87 7.53
C ILE A 66 -0.85 1.01 7.34
N LEU A 67 0.35 1.57 7.57
CA LEU A 67 1.62 0.83 7.45
C LEU A 67 1.72 -0.36 8.41
N SER A 68 1.30 -0.17 9.66
CA SER A 68 1.43 -1.18 10.71
C SER A 68 0.34 -2.24 10.60
N VAL A 69 -0.92 -1.82 10.62
CA VAL A 69 -2.07 -2.74 10.67
C VAL A 69 -2.34 -3.35 9.30
N GLY A 70 -2.20 -2.59 8.21
CA GLY A 70 -2.52 -3.06 6.85
C GLY A 70 -1.68 -4.27 6.44
N ASN A 71 -0.36 -4.16 6.54
CA ASN A 71 0.55 -5.24 6.16
C ASN A 71 0.44 -6.46 7.08
N ALA A 72 0.32 -6.26 8.39
CA ALA A 72 0.14 -7.36 9.34
C ALA A 72 -1.19 -8.10 9.11
N GLY A 73 -2.27 -7.37 8.85
CA GLY A 73 -3.58 -7.92 8.54
C GLY A 73 -3.57 -8.76 7.25
N LEU A 74 -2.91 -8.28 6.19
CA LEU A 74 -2.77 -9.04 4.94
C LEU A 74 -1.95 -10.32 5.13
N MET A 75 -0.85 -10.27 5.89
CA MET A 75 -0.07 -11.47 6.22
C MET A 75 -0.85 -12.50 7.05
N LEU A 76 -1.66 -12.05 8.02
CA LEU A 76 -2.54 -12.92 8.78
C LEU A 76 -3.59 -13.57 7.88
N LEU A 77 -4.21 -12.79 6.99
CA LEU A 77 -5.18 -13.31 6.02
C LEU A 77 -4.54 -14.37 5.12
N ALA A 78 -3.31 -14.14 4.67
CA ALA A 78 -2.56 -15.11 3.85
C ALA A 78 -2.39 -16.44 4.58
N GLN A 79 -2.00 -16.36 5.85
CA GLN A 79 -1.80 -17.53 6.70
C GLN A 79 -3.11 -18.27 7.01
N ILE A 80 -4.22 -17.56 7.18
CA ILE A 80 -5.54 -18.17 7.36
C ILE A 80 -5.98 -18.91 6.09
N ILE A 81 -5.86 -18.27 4.93
CA ILE A 81 -6.23 -18.91 3.64
C ILE A 81 -5.37 -20.15 3.41
N LYS A 82 -4.05 -20.06 3.63
CA LYS A 82 -3.14 -21.21 3.56
C LYS A 82 -3.64 -22.40 4.37
N ARG A 83 -3.97 -22.16 5.64
CA ARG A 83 -4.42 -23.21 6.56
C ARG A 83 -5.75 -23.84 6.13
N ILE A 84 -6.64 -23.07 5.50
CA ILE A 84 -7.93 -23.59 5.01
C ILE A 84 -7.75 -24.39 3.71
N THR A 85 -6.83 -23.98 2.84
CA THR A 85 -6.57 -24.67 1.57
C THR A 85 -5.74 -25.95 1.75
N GLU A 86 -4.89 -26.02 2.77
CA GLU A 86 -4.07 -27.20 3.10
C GLU A 86 -4.79 -28.22 4.02
N ALA A 87 -6.01 -27.93 4.51
CA ALA A 87 -6.82 -28.79 5.38
C ALA A 87 -7.94 -29.51 4.62
#